data_AF-A0A232FAP7-F1
#
_entry.id   AF-A0A232FAP7-F1
#
_cell.length_a   1.000
_cell.length_b   1.000
_cell.length_c   1.000
_cell.angle_alpha   90.00
_cell.angle_beta   90.00
_cell.angle_gamma   90.00
#
_symmetry.space_group_name_H-M   'P 1'
#
loop_
_entity.id
_entity.type
_entity.pdbx_description
1 polymer ?
#
loop_
_entity_poly.entity_id
_entity_poly.type
_entity_poly.pdbx_seq_one_letter_code
_entity_poly.pdbx_strand_id
1 'polypeptide(L)'
;MNSGPRSSRGDLSSRKRQPGLPESGNRGSFQTAAGMCRKPVARSMRTIQTSLRDAKRQATAANLGNSPDIISQIKLGLNPFSEILKHSRRPMVILGAEQLNRKDGPHILAETQSLCKTIENQVKIAKDWKVMNILHTNASQVAALDLGYKATLEELQNSEPRMLFLLGADESSIKKENFGKSFIVYIGSHGDHGASIADVVLPGAAYTEKCGTYVNMEGRAQQTNAAITPPGMARPDWKIVRALSEMQNNLI
;
A
#
# COMPACT_ATOMS: atom_id res chain seq x y z
N MET A 1 44.03 33.13 -44.11
CA MET A 1 43.52 34.52 -44.06
C MET A 1 42.02 34.43 -44.25
N ASN A 2 41.11 34.76 -43.35
CA ASN A 2 41.15 35.68 -42.22
C ASN A 2 40.21 35.15 -41.10
N SER A 3 40.59 35.42 -39.86
CA SER A 3 40.01 34.96 -38.59
C SER A 3 38.79 35.79 -38.16
N GLY A 4 37.71 35.14 -37.73
CA GLY A 4 36.61 35.75 -36.96
C GLY A 4 36.67 35.34 -35.47
N PRO A 5 36.38 36.24 -34.50
CA PRO A 5 36.74 36.02 -33.10
C PRO A 5 35.69 35.21 -32.31
N ARG A 6 36.18 34.43 -31.34
CA ARG A 6 35.40 33.70 -30.32
C ARG A 6 35.13 34.54 -29.07
N SER A 7 33.91 34.34 -28.55
CA SER A 7 33.48 34.35 -27.14
C SER A 7 33.36 35.66 -26.35
N SER A 8 32.21 35.81 -25.69
CA SER A 8 32.18 36.00 -24.24
C SER A 8 30.96 35.28 -23.64
N ARG A 9 31.21 34.46 -22.61
CA ARG A 9 30.20 33.79 -21.79
C ARG A 9 29.61 34.82 -20.82
N GLY A 10 28.30 35.03 -20.90
CA GLY A 10 27.56 35.88 -19.96
C GLY A 10 27.28 35.15 -18.65
N ASP A 11 27.74 35.76 -17.57
CA ASP A 11 27.68 35.34 -16.17
C ASP A 11 26.23 35.23 -15.65
N LEU A 12 25.88 34.07 -15.07
CA LEU A 12 24.55 33.74 -14.52
C LEU A 12 24.50 33.99 -13.00
N SER A 13 25.02 35.13 -12.55
CA SER A 13 25.10 35.46 -11.12
C SER A 13 24.43 36.81 -10.76
N SER A 14 23.22 37.08 -11.25
CA SER A 14 22.37 38.14 -10.66
C SER A 14 20.92 38.11 -11.14
N ARG A 15 20.07 37.29 -10.50
CA ARG A 15 18.63 37.56 -10.47
C ARG A 15 18.19 37.82 -9.03
N LYS A 16 17.93 39.10 -8.76
CA LYS A 16 17.35 39.61 -7.50
C LYS A 16 16.06 38.84 -7.18
N ARG A 17 15.95 38.33 -5.96
CA ARG A 17 14.74 37.72 -5.41
C ARG A 17 13.63 38.77 -5.33
N GLN A 18 12.50 38.53 -5.97
CA GLN A 18 11.26 39.28 -5.69
C GLN A 18 10.67 38.80 -4.35
N PRO A 19 10.19 39.71 -3.48
CA PRO A 19 9.66 39.33 -2.18
C PRO A 19 8.21 38.80 -2.26
N GLY A 20 8.03 37.60 -1.72
CA GLY A 20 6.87 37.11 -0.95
C GLY A 20 5.45 37.34 -1.49
N LEU A 21 4.93 36.37 -2.24
CA LEU A 21 3.50 36.06 -2.22
C LEU A 21 3.23 35.07 -1.07
N PRO A 22 2.13 35.21 -0.31
CA PRO A 22 1.84 34.29 0.78
C PRO A 22 1.46 32.92 0.20
N GLU A 23 2.31 31.92 0.43
CA GLU A 23 1.99 30.52 0.18
C GLU A 23 0.86 30.08 1.14
N SER A 24 -0.40 30.28 0.76
CA SER A 24 -1.52 29.49 1.29
C SER A 24 -1.51 28.11 0.62
N GLY A 25 -0.42 27.38 0.80
CA GLY A 25 -0.27 26.00 0.35
C GLY A 25 -0.73 25.08 1.46
N ASN A 26 -1.92 24.49 1.28
CA ASN A 26 -2.31 23.29 2.00
C ASN A 26 -1.34 22.17 1.61
N ARG A 27 -0.16 22.14 2.23
CA ARG A 27 0.83 21.07 2.05
C ARG A 27 0.21 19.83 2.66
N GLY A 28 -0.44 19.02 1.82
CA GLY A 28 -0.77 17.64 2.15
C GLY A 28 0.52 16.93 2.50
N SER A 29 0.87 16.91 3.78
CA SER A 29 2.02 16.16 4.26
C SER A 29 1.69 14.68 4.07
N PHE A 30 2.26 14.04 3.05
CA PHE A 30 2.28 12.59 2.95
C PHE A 30 3.11 12.06 4.12
N GLN A 31 2.45 11.85 5.26
CA GLN A 31 3.06 11.20 6.41
C GLN A 31 2.86 9.70 6.24
N THR A 32 3.95 8.95 6.26
CA THR A 32 3.89 7.48 6.35
C THR A 32 3.28 7.09 7.69
N ALA A 33 2.61 5.93 7.77
CA ALA A 33 2.07 5.41 9.03
C ALA A 33 3.15 5.38 10.14
N ALA A 34 4.38 4.98 9.78
CA ALA A 34 5.53 5.05 10.67
C ALA A 34 5.86 6.49 11.14
N GLY A 35 5.76 7.48 10.25
CA GLY A 35 5.90 8.90 10.58
C GLY A 35 4.80 9.41 11.50
N MET A 36 3.56 8.94 11.32
CA MET A 36 2.44 9.27 12.20
C MET A 36 2.60 8.66 13.59
N CYS A 37 3.07 7.42 13.71
CA CYS A 37 3.35 6.81 15.03
C CYS A 37 4.49 7.51 15.78
N ARG A 38 5.45 8.13 15.08
CA ARG A 38 6.56 8.87 15.73
C ARG A 38 6.09 10.13 16.46
N LYS A 39 5.13 10.88 15.90
CA LYS A 39 4.66 12.15 16.50
C LYS A 39 4.04 11.97 17.90
N PRO A 40 3.19 10.95 18.16
CA PRO A 40 2.71 10.60 19.49
C PRO A 40 3.77 9.98 20.41
N VAL A 41 4.76 9.24 19.88
CA VAL A 41 5.88 8.72 20.69
C VAL A 41 6.67 9.88 21.32
N ALA A 42 6.88 10.97 20.57
CA ALA A 42 7.43 12.21 21.11
C ALA A 42 6.54 12.89 22.18
N ARG A 43 5.27 12.48 22.30
CA ARG A 43 4.29 12.92 23.32
C ARG A 43 4.03 11.84 24.40
N SER A 44 5.00 10.95 24.66
CA SER A 44 4.95 9.91 25.71
C SER A 44 4.07 8.68 25.43
N MET A 45 3.75 8.39 24.16
CA MET A 45 3.11 7.11 23.79
C MET A 45 4.12 5.95 23.86
N ARG A 46 3.77 4.85 24.55
CA ARG A 46 4.57 3.62 24.53
C ARG A 46 4.20 2.78 23.31
N THR A 47 5.07 2.78 22.30
CA THR A 47 4.93 1.92 21.12
C THR A 47 5.74 0.65 21.31
N ILE A 48 5.10 -0.49 21.08
CA ILE A 48 5.71 -1.80 21.22
C ILE A 48 5.32 -2.62 20.00
N GLN A 49 6.28 -3.34 19.45
CA GLN A 49 6.10 -4.07 18.21
C GLN A 49 6.63 -5.50 18.38
N THR A 50 5.77 -6.46 18.08
CA THR A 50 6.17 -7.82 17.71
C THR A 50 6.51 -7.79 16.21
N SER A 51 7.70 -8.24 15.84
CA SER A 51 8.16 -8.17 14.44
C SER A 51 8.78 -9.50 14.05
N LEU A 52 8.28 -10.17 13.04
CA LEU A 52 8.89 -11.43 12.56
C LEU A 52 10.22 -11.21 11.81
N ARG A 53 10.60 -9.96 11.53
CA ARG A 53 11.88 -9.58 10.89
C ARG A 53 12.56 -8.45 11.68
N ASP A 54 13.88 -8.52 11.83
CA ASP A 54 14.68 -7.47 12.47
C ASP A 54 14.76 -6.23 11.58
N ALA A 55 13.86 -5.27 11.80
CA ALA A 55 13.90 -3.99 11.11
C ALA A 55 14.83 -3.02 11.87
N LYS A 56 15.77 -2.37 11.16
CA LYS A 56 16.59 -1.26 11.69
C LYS A 56 15.67 -0.07 12.01
N ARG A 57 15.53 0.30 13.29
CA ARG A 57 14.57 1.34 13.73
C ARG A 57 15.24 2.63 14.19
N GLN A 58 14.56 3.75 13.94
CA GLN A 58 14.95 5.11 14.35
C GLN A 58 14.19 5.62 15.59
N ALA A 59 13.36 4.81 16.26
CA ALA A 59 12.57 5.22 17.44
C ALA A 59 12.60 4.16 18.56
N THR A 60 12.47 4.63 19.80
CA THR A 60 12.42 3.85 21.06
C THR A 60 11.15 3.00 21.16
N ALA A 61 11.11 1.89 20.43
CA ALA A 61 10.06 0.88 20.56
C ALA A 61 10.61 -0.34 21.31
N ALA A 62 9.90 -0.82 22.33
CA ALA A 62 10.27 -2.08 22.96
C ALA A 62 10.00 -3.23 21.96
N ASN A 63 10.96 -4.13 21.81
CA ASN A 63 10.81 -5.35 21.02
C ASN A 63 10.36 -6.48 21.95
N LEU A 64 9.18 -7.05 21.72
CA LEU A 64 8.69 -8.21 22.49
C LEU A 64 9.14 -9.54 21.90
N GLY A 65 9.76 -9.52 20.71
CA GLY A 65 10.19 -10.68 19.97
C GLY A 65 9.33 -10.96 18.73
N ASN A 66 9.57 -12.14 18.18
CA ASN A 66 9.17 -12.48 16.82
C ASN A 66 8.15 -13.64 16.78
N SER A 67 7.82 -14.28 17.91
CA SER A 67 6.86 -15.39 17.92
C SER A 67 5.40 -14.91 17.89
N PRO A 68 4.52 -15.54 17.08
CA PRO A 68 3.06 -15.33 17.17
C PRO A 68 2.48 -15.61 18.56
N ASP A 69 3.10 -16.49 19.34
CA ASP A 69 2.65 -16.87 20.69
C ASP A 69 2.60 -15.69 21.66
N ILE A 70 3.36 -14.63 21.37
CA ILE A 70 3.37 -13.39 22.16
C ILE A 70 1.97 -12.78 22.20
N ILE A 71 1.18 -12.89 21.11
CA ILE A 71 -0.20 -12.40 21.08
C ILE A 71 -1.04 -13.12 22.15
N SER A 72 -0.91 -14.44 22.22
CA SER A 72 -1.57 -15.28 23.22
C SER A 72 -1.08 -14.97 24.65
N GLN A 73 0.23 -14.77 24.85
CA GLN A 73 0.79 -14.41 26.15
C GLN A 73 0.27 -13.05 26.63
N ILE A 74 0.16 -12.06 25.74
CA ILE A 74 -0.39 -10.74 26.07
C ILE A 74 -1.87 -10.87 26.43
N LYS A 75 -2.64 -11.62 25.63
CA LYS A 75 -4.06 -11.89 25.86
C LYS A 75 -4.30 -12.53 27.24
N LEU A 76 -3.47 -13.51 27.62
CA LEU A 76 -3.56 -14.22 28.89
C LEU A 76 -3.00 -13.45 30.09
N GLY A 77 -2.40 -12.28 29.89
CA GLY A 77 -1.79 -11.50 30.96
C GLY A 77 -0.43 -12.02 31.44
N LEU A 78 0.16 -12.99 30.72
CA LEU A 78 1.46 -13.59 31.05
C LEU A 78 2.63 -12.69 30.64
N ASN A 79 2.39 -11.78 29.69
CA ASN A 79 3.41 -10.84 29.22
C ASN A 79 3.38 -9.54 30.05
N PRO A 80 4.53 -8.97 30.44
CA PRO A 80 4.59 -7.68 31.15
C PRO A 80 3.88 -6.53 30.40
N PHE A 81 3.77 -6.61 29.07
CA PHE A 81 3.07 -5.63 28.26
C PHE A 81 1.56 -5.59 28.51
N SER A 82 0.96 -6.68 29.01
CA SER A 82 -0.46 -6.74 29.34
C SER A 82 -0.85 -5.71 30.39
N GLU A 83 0.01 -5.47 31.38
CA GLU A 83 -0.23 -4.43 32.40
C GLU A 83 -0.20 -3.02 31.81
N ILE A 84 0.67 -2.78 30.82
CA ILE A 84 0.73 -1.49 30.12
C ILE A 84 -0.58 -1.25 29.35
N LEU A 85 -1.11 -2.28 28.68
CA LEU A 85 -2.37 -2.18 27.96
C LEU A 85 -3.56 -1.92 28.90
N LYS A 86 -3.63 -2.59 30.06
CA LYS A 86 -4.69 -2.39 31.06
C LYS A 86 -4.76 -0.96 31.59
N HIS A 87 -3.62 -0.30 31.76
CA HIS A 87 -3.55 1.09 32.25
C HIS A 87 -3.64 2.14 31.13
N SER A 88 -3.75 1.72 29.87
CA SER A 88 -3.79 2.64 28.72
C SER A 88 -5.17 3.24 28.52
N ARG A 89 -5.27 4.55 28.30
CA ARG A 89 -6.57 5.22 28.05
C ARG A 89 -7.10 5.01 26.63
N ARG A 90 -6.20 4.84 25.66
CA ARG A 90 -6.51 4.73 24.22
C ARG A 90 -5.61 3.68 23.57
N PRO A 91 -5.79 2.39 23.91
CA PRO A 91 -4.97 1.32 23.36
C PRO A 91 -5.22 1.16 21.86
N MET A 92 -4.18 0.88 21.09
CA MET A 92 -4.25 0.67 19.65
C MET A 92 -3.36 -0.51 19.29
N VAL A 93 -3.91 -1.43 18.52
CA VAL A 93 -3.22 -2.62 17.98
C VAL A 93 -3.23 -2.50 16.47
N ILE A 94 -2.04 -2.53 15.87
CA ILE A 94 -1.85 -2.43 14.41
C ILE A 94 -1.26 -3.75 13.93
N LEU A 95 -2.01 -4.52 13.15
CA LEU A 95 -1.56 -5.73 12.48
C LEU A 95 -1.11 -5.39 11.05
N GLY A 96 0.12 -5.74 10.67
CA GLY A 96 0.57 -5.59 9.28
C GLY A 96 -0.13 -6.60 8.36
N ALA A 97 -0.69 -6.15 7.24
CA ALA A 97 -1.42 -7.00 6.30
C ALA A 97 -0.56 -8.15 5.73
N GLU A 98 0.76 -7.98 5.64
CA GLU A 98 1.68 -9.05 5.21
C GLU A 98 1.61 -10.30 6.09
N GLN A 99 1.25 -10.18 7.37
CA GLN A 99 1.11 -11.33 8.27
C GLN A 99 -0.04 -12.24 7.88
N LEU A 100 -1.02 -11.71 7.15
CA LEU A 100 -2.19 -12.45 6.67
C LEU A 100 -1.84 -13.38 5.50
N ASN A 101 -0.72 -13.13 4.80
CA ASN A 101 -0.27 -13.97 3.69
C ASN A 101 0.47 -15.25 4.16
N ARG A 102 0.68 -15.41 5.46
CA ARG A 102 1.29 -16.62 6.03
C ARG A 102 0.27 -17.77 6.08
N LYS A 103 0.75 -19.00 6.14
CA LYS A 103 -0.10 -20.19 6.32
C LYS A 103 -0.95 -20.15 7.60
N ASP A 104 -0.39 -19.58 8.67
CA ASP A 104 -1.06 -19.33 9.96
C ASP A 104 -1.73 -17.94 10.05
N GLY A 105 -1.83 -17.21 8.93
CA GLY A 105 -2.42 -15.86 8.85
C GLY A 105 -3.84 -15.75 9.43
N PRO A 106 -4.77 -16.67 9.10
CA PRO A 106 -6.11 -16.68 9.70
C PRO A 106 -6.09 -16.82 11.23
N HIS A 107 -5.18 -17.65 11.76
CA HIS A 107 -5.00 -17.82 13.20
C HIS A 107 -4.44 -16.55 13.84
N ILE A 108 -3.42 -15.92 13.24
CA ILE A 108 -2.87 -14.64 13.70
C ILE A 108 -3.96 -13.56 13.75
N LEU A 109 -4.80 -13.48 12.71
CA LEU A 109 -5.91 -12.53 12.67
C LEU A 109 -6.93 -12.80 13.78
N ALA A 110 -7.35 -14.06 13.96
CA ALA A 110 -8.30 -14.45 14.99
C ALA A 110 -7.78 -14.17 16.41
N GLU A 111 -6.52 -14.50 16.68
CA GLU A 111 -5.85 -14.23 17.95
C GLU A 111 -5.72 -12.73 18.21
N THR A 112 -5.36 -11.95 17.20
CA THR A 112 -5.28 -10.49 17.32
C THR A 112 -6.66 -9.87 17.60
N GLN A 113 -7.71 -10.36 16.93
CA GLN A 113 -9.09 -9.94 17.21
C GLN A 113 -9.51 -10.29 18.64
N SER A 114 -9.16 -11.48 19.12
CA SER A 114 -9.44 -11.93 20.48
C SER A 114 -8.72 -11.08 21.53
N LEU A 115 -7.45 -10.74 21.29
CA LEU A 115 -6.69 -9.79 22.10
C LEU A 115 -7.38 -8.41 22.13
N CYS A 116 -7.79 -7.87 20.98
CA CYS A 116 -8.46 -6.57 20.92
C CYS A 116 -9.78 -6.56 21.71
N LYS A 117 -10.60 -7.61 21.59
CA LYS A 117 -11.82 -7.78 22.41
C LYS A 117 -11.51 -7.85 23.91
N THR A 118 -10.44 -8.54 24.27
CA THR A 118 -9.99 -8.61 25.68
C THR A 118 -9.61 -7.23 26.20
N ILE A 119 -8.88 -6.43 25.41
CA ILE A 119 -8.54 -5.05 25.75
C ILE A 119 -9.80 -4.18 25.88
N GLU A 120 -10.75 -4.30 24.95
CA GLU A 120 -12.02 -3.57 24.99
C GLU A 120 -12.85 -3.88 26.23
N ASN A 121 -12.78 -5.11 26.74
CA ASN A 121 -13.47 -5.52 27.96
C ASN A 121 -12.76 -5.09 29.25
N GLN A 122 -11.43 -4.97 29.23
CA GLN A 122 -10.63 -4.65 30.42
C GLN A 122 -10.42 -3.15 30.62
N VAL A 123 -10.45 -2.37 29.54
CA VAL A 123 -10.15 -0.93 29.55
C VAL A 123 -11.43 -0.15 29.26
N LYS A 124 -11.67 0.93 30.00
CA LYS A 124 -12.76 1.86 29.68
C LYS A 124 -12.39 2.67 28.43
N ILE A 125 -12.82 2.21 27.27
CA ILE A 125 -12.54 2.80 25.97
C ILE A 125 -13.66 3.78 25.58
N ALA A 126 -13.30 4.89 24.94
CA ALA A 126 -14.27 5.83 24.38
C ALA A 126 -15.08 5.15 23.26
N LYS A 127 -16.39 5.45 23.17
CA LYS A 127 -17.33 4.76 22.25
C LYS A 127 -16.92 4.81 20.76
N ASP A 128 -16.18 5.84 20.38
CA ASP A 128 -15.69 6.10 19.02
C ASP A 128 -14.29 5.53 18.75
N TRP A 129 -13.58 5.04 19.76
CA TRP A 129 -12.21 4.57 19.62
C TRP A 129 -12.15 3.11 19.13
N LYS A 130 -11.34 2.87 18.10
CA LYS A 130 -11.14 1.53 17.51
C LYS A 130 -9.77 1.00 17.89
N VAL A 131 -9.75 -0.15 18.58
CA VAL A 131 -8.51 -0.78 19.05
C VAL A 131 -7.81 -1.49 17.90
N MET A 132 -8.55 -2.29 17.14
CA MET A 132 -8.01 -3.10 16.03
C MET A 132 -7.84 -2.27 14.77
N ASN A 133 -6.65 -2.31 14.19
CA ASN A 133 -6.31 -1.67 12.92
C ASN A 133 -5.45 -2.62 12.08
N ILE A 134 -5.61 -2.59 10.76
CA ILE A 134 -4.78 -3.35 9.81
C ILE A 134 -4.02 -2.36 8.93
N LEU A 135 -2.71 -2.53 8.85
CA LEU A 135 -1.82 -1.72 8.04
C LEU A 135 -1.58 -2.39 6.69
N HIS A 136 -2.27 -1.90 5.66
CA HIS A 136 -2.06 -2.30 4.27
C HIS A 136 -0.83 -1.62 3.67
N THR A 137 -0.15 -2.31 2.76
CA THR A 137 1.06 -1.82 2.08
C THR A 137 0.83 -1.45 0.62
N ASN A 138 -0.20 -2.02 -0.02
CA ASN A 138 -0.58 -1.73 -1.40
C ASN A 138 -1.79 -0.77 -1.46
N ALA A 139 -1.68 0.27 -2.29
CA ALA A 139 -2.71 1.29 -2.48
C ALA A 139 -3.98 0.78 -3.18
N SER A 140 -3.90 -0.31 -3.94
CA SER A 140 -5.07 -0.93 -4.59
C SER A 140 -5.85 -1.86 -3.66
N GLN A 141 -5.22 -2.37 -2.61
CA GLN A 141 -5.75 -3.48 -1.82
C GLN A 141 -7.08 -3.16 -1.14
N VAL A 142 -7.18 -2.00 -0.49
CA VAL A 142 -8.39 -1.63 0.27
C VAL A 142 -9.57 -1.45 -0.66
N ALA A 143 -9.39 -0.73 -1.77
CA ALA A 143 -10.44 -0.55 -2.77
C ALA A 143 -10.87 -1.89 -3.40
N ALA A 144 -9.92 -2.80 -3.66
CA ALA A 144 -10.25 -4.14 -4.17
C ALA A 144 -11.11 -4.94 -3.17
N LEU A 145 -10.77 -4.89 -1.88
CA LEU A 145 -11.55 -5.52 -0.82
C LEU A 145 -12.95 -4.90 -0.69
N ASP A 146 -13.07 -3.59 -0.79
CA ASP A 146 -14.36 -2.87 -0.77
C ASP A 146 -15.26 -3.27 -1.96
N LEU A 147 -14.66 -3.50 -3.15
CA LEU A 147 -15.35 -4.00 -4.34
C LEU A 147 -15.68 -5.51 -4.26
N GLY A 148 -15.27 -6.19 -3.18
CA GLY A 148 -15.57 -7.60 -2.96
C GLY A 148 -14.63 -8.58 -3.64
N TYR A 149 -13.43 -8.16 -4.05
CA TYR A 149 -12.40 -9.06 -4.56
C TYR A 149 -11.86 -9.91 -3.41
N LYS A 150 -11.80 -11.23 -3.61
CA LYS A 150 -11.52 -12.20 -2.54
C LYS A 150 -10.50 -13.27 -2.89
N ALA A 151 -10.26 -13.49 -4.18
CA ALA A 151 -9.44 -14.62 -4.64
C ALA A 151 -7.99 -14.48 -4.15
N THR A 152 -7.47 -15.55 -3.56
CA THR A 152 -6.04 -15.67 -3.27
C THR A 152 -5.28 -16.12 -4.52
N LEU A 153 -3.96 -15.94 -4.52
CA LEU A 153 -3.12 -16.43 -5.61
C LEU A 153 -3.19 -17.96 -5.76
N GLU A 154 -3.30 -18.68 -4.64
CA GLU A 154 -3.44 -20.14 -4.63
C GLU A 154 -4.79 -20.58 -5.25
N GLU A 155 -5.89 -19.94 -4.87
CA GLU A 155 -7.21 -20.20 -5.47
C GLU A 155 -7.22 -19.91 -6.97
N LEU A 156 -6.58 -18.81 -7.38
CA LEU A 156 -6.46 -18.44 -8.79
C LEU A 156 -5.65 -19.48 -9.58
N GLN A 157 -4.53 -19.96 -9.04
CA GLN A 157 -3.72 -21.01 -9.67
C GLN A 157 -4.50 -22.32 -9.80
N ASN A 158 -5.19 -22.74 -8.73
CA ASN A 158 -6.00 -23.95 -8.72
C ASN A 158 -7.20 -23.90 -9.68
N SER A 159 -7.66 -22.70 -10.05
CA SER A 159 -8.75 -22.52 -11.01
C SER A 159 -8.34 -22.77 -12.47
N GLU A 160 -7.04 -22.89 -12.75
CA GLU A 160 -6.46 -23.10 -14.09
C GLU A 160 -7.12 -22.23 -15.18
N PRO A 161 -7.08 -20.89 -15.05
CA PRO A 161 -7.85 -20.01 -15.92
C PRO A 161 -7.36 -20.10 -17.37
N ARG A 162 -8.27 -20.10 -18.35
CA ARG A 162 -7.88 -20.04 -19.77
C ARG A 162 -7.24 -18.70 -20.14
N MET A 163 -7.62 -17.63 -19.46
CA MET A 163 -7.12 -16.29 -19.68
C MET A 163 -6.89 -15.58 -18.35
N LEU A 164 -5.76 -14.89 -18.21
CA LEU A 164 -5.38 -14.18 -17.00
C LEU A 164 -5.09 -12.71 -17.34
N PHE A 165 -5.80 -11.79 -16.68
CA PHE A 165 -5.52 -10.36 -16.77
C PHE A 165 -4.66 -9.90 -15.59
N LEU A 166 -3.51 -9.33 -15.88
CA LEU A 166 -2.60 -8.71 -14.90
C LEU A 166 -2.75 -7.19 -14.98
N LEU A 167 -3.41 -6.58 -13.99
CA LEU A 167 -3.60 -5.13 -13.92
C LEU A 167 -2.45 -4.48 -13.15
N GLY A 168 -1.33 -4.25 -13.83
CA GLY A 168 -0.10 -3.70 -13.23
C GLY A 168 0.43 -4.58 -12.09
N ALA A 169 0.15 -5.88 -12.16
CA ALA A 169 0.59 -6.87 -11.18
C ALA A 169 1.96 -7.39 -11.59
N ASP A 170 2.97 -7.00 -10.83
CA ASP A 170 4.40 -7.25 -11.11
C ASP A 170 5.09 -8.04 -9.97
N GLU A 171 4.31 -8.64 -9.07
CA GLU A 171 4.86 -9.45 -7.98
C GLU A 171 5.59 -10.69 -8.51
N SER A 172 6.83 -10.90 -8.06
CA SER A 172 7.65 -12.06 -8.45
C SER A 172 7.06 -13.43 -8.09
N SER A 173 6.03 -13.47 -7.25
CA SER A 173 5.27 -14.67 -6.92
C SER A 173 4.35 -15.14 -8.06
N ILE A 174 3.99 -14.25 -8.98
CA ILE A 174 3.16 -14.56 -10.15
C ILE A 174 4.11 -15.06 -11.25
N LYS A 175 4.21 -16.37 -11.45
CA LYS A 175 5.13 -16.94 -12.44
C LYS A 175 4.36 -17.66 -13.55
N LYS A 176 4.86 -17.62 -14.78
CA LYS A 176 4.20 -18.22 -15.95
C LYS A 176 3.98 -19.72 -15.76
N GLU A 177 4.92 -20.40 -15.12
CA GLU A 177 4.85 -21.85 -14.89
C GLU A 177 3.65 -22.24 -14.01
N ASN A 178 3.22 -21.33 -13.11
CA ASN A 178 2.07 -21.55 -12.24
C ASN A 178 0.73 -21.41 -12.96
N PHE A 179 0.73 -20.91 -14.20
CA PHE A 179 -0.47 -20.67 -15.01
C PHE A 179 -0.47 -21.47 -16.32
N GLY A 180 0.47 -22.41 -16.51
CA GLY A 180 0.42 -23.41 -17.59
C GLY A 180 0.12 -22.84 -18.98
N LYS A 181 -1.09 -23.11 -19.48
CA LYS A 181 -1.57 -22.70 -20.82
C LYS A 181 -2.46 -21.45 -20.82
N SER A 182 -2.56 -20.73 -19.70
CA SER A 182 -3.31 -19.48 -19.62
C SER A 182 -2.77 -18.48 -20.64
N PHE A 183 -3.67 -17.82 -21.37
CA PHE A 183 -3.32 -16.65 -22.17
C PHE A 183 -3.22 -15.43 -21.25
N ILE A 184 -2.02 -14.88 -21.08
CA ILE A 184 -1.73 -13.82 -20.12
C ILE A 184 -1.77 -12.46 -20.83
N VAL A 185 -2.67 -11.58 -20.37
CA VAL A 185 -2.78 -10.19 -20.82
C VAL A 185 -2.31 -9.27 -19.70
N TYR A 186 -1.26 -8.50 -19.94
CA TYR A 186 -0.78 -7.49 -19.00
C TYR A 186 -1.27 -6.10 -19.39
N ILE A 187 -1.90 -5.39 -18.45
CA ILE A 187 -2.29 -3.99 -18.56
C ILE A 187 -1.52 -3.20 -17.51
N GLY A 188 -0.51 -2.45 -17.92
CA GLY A 188 0.32 -1.70 -16.98
C GLY A 188 1.14 -0.62 -17.65
N SER A 189 1.75 0.23 -16.82
CA SER A 189 2.52 1.40 -17.27
C SER A 189 4.02 1.11 -17.42
N HIS A 190 4.52 0.06 -16.77
CA HIS A 190 5.93 -0.31 -16.76
C HIS A 190 6.10 -1.73 -17.31
N GLY A 191 7.25 -2.01 -17.91
CA GLY A 191 7.59 -3.33 -18.43
C GLY A 191 8.48 -4.10 -17.45
N ASP A 192 7.93 -4.51 -16.30
CA ASP A 192 8.65 -5.31 -15.31
C ASP A 192 8.24 -6.80 -15.43
N HIS A 193 8.36 -7.56 -14.33
CA HIS A 193 8.09 -8.98 -14.25
C HIS A 193 6.75 -9.40 -14.89
N GLY A 194 5.64 -8.72 -14.60
CA GLY A 194 4.32 -9.07 -15.13
C GLY A 194 4.20 -8.91 -16.64
N ALA A 195 4.85 -7.88 -17.20
CA ALA A 195 4.93 -7.67 -18.64
C ALA A 195 5.82 -8.72 -19.32
N SER A 196 6.89 -9.17 -18.66
CA SER A 196 7.85 -10.14 -19.23
C SER A 196 7.24 -11.52 -19.46
N ILE A 197 6.25 -11.91 -18.66
CA ILE A 197 5.59 -13.22 -18.75
C ILE A 197 4.34 -13.22 -19.63
N ALA A 198 3.85 -12.03 -20.01
CA ALA A 198 2.61 -11.85 -20.74
C ALA A 198 2.72 -12.30 -22.20
N ASP A 199 1.61 -12.80 -22.75
CA ASP A 199 1.49 -13.09 -24.17
C ASP A 199 1.09 -11.83 -24.96
N VAL A 200 0.35 -10.91 -24.32
CA VAL A 200 0.00 -9.58 -24.86
C VAL A 200 0.18 -8.51 -23.79
N VAL A 201 0.80 -7.40 -24.18
CA VAL A 201 0.96 -6.20 -23.36
C VAL A 201 0.09 -5.07 -23.91
N LEU A 202 -0.78 -4.54 -23.06
CA LEU A 202 -1.63 -3.38 -23.35
C LEU A 202 -1.14 -2.19 -22.49
N PRO A 203 -0.64 -1.11 -23.11
CA PRO A 203 -0.02 -0.02 -22.36
C PRO A 203 -1.06 0.79 -21.58
N GLY A 204 -1.01 0.67 -20.25
CA GLY A 204 -1.82 1.41 -19.29
C GLY A 204 -1.18 2.74 -18.87
N ALA A 205 -1.95 3.59 -18.19
CA ALA A 205 -1.49 4.90 -17.74
C ALA A 205 -0.95 4.84 -16.30
N ALA A 206 0.10 5.61 -16.00
CA ALA A 206 0.60 5.76 -14.63
C ALA A 206 -0.37 6.54 -13.73
N TYR A 207 -0.17 6.52 -12.41
CA TYR A 207 -1.06 7.17 -11.45
C TYR A 207 -1.15 8.70 -11.60
N THR A 208 -0.12 9.34 -12.15
CA THR A 208 -0.08 10.78 -12.46
C THR A 208 -0.74 11.14 -13.79
N GLU A 209 -1.04 10.15 -14.63
CA GLU A 209 -1.52 10.31 -16.00
C GLU A 209 -3.03 10.06 -16.14
N LYS A 210 -3.67 9.67 -15.04
CA LYS A 210 -5.08 9.27 -15.03
C LYS A 210 -5.81 9.82 -13.81
N CYS A 211 -7.10 10.06 -14.03
CA CYS A 211 -8.04 10.26 -12.95
C CYS A 211 -8.51 8.89 -12.46
N GLY A 212 -8.19 8.55 -11.22
CA GLY A 212 -8.55 7.29 -10.58
C GLY A 212 -8.89 7.49 -9.11
N THR A 213 -9.78 6.66 -8.59
CA THR A 213 -10.13 6.65 -7.17
C THR A 213 -9.29 5.58 -6.46
N TYR A 214 -8.59 5.99 -5.41
CA TYR A 214 -7.82 5.14 -4.52
C TYR A 214 -8.43 5.20 -3.12
N VAL A 215 -8.42 4.08 -2.40
CA VAL A 215 -8.86 4.05 -1.01
C VAL A 215 -7.64 3.77 -0.14
N ASN A 216 -7.36 4.66 0.81
CA ASN A 216 -6.22 4.49 1.70
C ASN A 216 -6.52 3.46 2.83
N MET A 217 -5.51 3.13 3.63
CA MET A 217 -5.61 2.16 4.73
C MET A 217 -6.63 2.50 5.84
N GLU A 218 -7.08 3.75 5.94
CA GLU A 218 -8.14 4.17 6.89
C GLU A 218 -9.54 4.14 6.25
N GLY A 219 -9.67 3.66 5.00
CA GLY A 219 -10.93 3.59 4.28
C GLY A 219 -11.37 4.90 3.61
N ARG A 220 -10.48 5.92 3.54
CA ARG A 220 -10.78 7.18 2.87
C ARG A 220 -10.54 7.06 1.37
N ALA A 221 -11.61 7.24 0.60
CA ALA A 221 -11.53 7.43 -0.84
C ALA A 221 -10.88 8.78 -1.18
N GLN A 222 -9.94 8.73 -2.12
CA GLN A 222 -9.19 9.86 -2.64
C GLN A 222 -9.16 9.76 -4.16
N GLN A 223 -9.37 10.86 -4.86
CA GLN A 223 -9.35 10.90 -6.31
C GLN A 223 -8.09 11.60 -6.80
N THR A 224 -7.38 10.98 -7.74
CA THR A 224 -6.27 11.62 -8.45
C THR A 224 -6.81 12.44 -9.60
N ASN A 225 -6.09 13.51 -9.94
CA ASN A 225 -6.28 14.24 -11.20
C ASN A 225 -5.09 13.95 -12.11
N ALA A 226 -5.35 13.85 -13.41
CA ALA A 226 -4.29 13.70 -14.40
C ALA A 226 -3.46 15.00 -14.42
N ALA A 227 -2.18 14.89 -14.07
CA ALA A 227 -1.22 16.00 -14.15
C ALA A 227 -0.60 16.12 -15.54
N ILE A 228 -0.44 14.98 -16.22
CA ILE A 228 0.11 14.85 -17.57
C ILE A 228 -0.72 13.83 -18.36
N THR A 229 -0.54 13.80 -19.68
CA THR A 229 -1.16 12.80 -20.54
C THR A 229 -0.31 11.52 -20.60
N PRO A 230 -0.93 10.32 -20.72
CA PRO A 230 -0.17 9.08 -20.90
C PRO A 230 0.75 9.14 -22.13
N PRO A 231 1.98 8.61 -22.06
CA PRO A 231 2.93 8.67 -23.16
C PRO A 231 2.53 7.72 -24.32
N GLY A 232 2.78 8.17 -25.55
CA GLY A 232 2.59 7.38 -26.76
C GLY A 232 1.16 6.84 -26.93
N MET A 233 1.04 5.51 -27.03
CA MET A 233 -0.24 4.83 -27.22
C MET A 233 -0.90 4.37 -25.92
N ALA A 234 -0.34 4.74 -24.76
CA ALA A 234 -0.91 4.38 -23.47
C ALA A 234 -2.31 4.99 -23.29
N ARG A 235 -3.19 4.28 -22.59
CA ARG A 235 -4.55 4.72 -22.28
C ARG A 235 -4.87 4.46 -20.81
N PRO A 236 -5.77 5.23 -20.18
CA PRO A 236 -6.29 4.90 -18.86
C PRO A 236 -6.83 3.47 -18.80
N ASP A 237 -6.43 2.70 -17.79
CA ASP A 237 -6.66 1.25 -17.72
C ASP A 237 -8.13 0.86 -17.89
N TRP A 238 -9.04 1.61 -17.26
CA TRP A 238 -10.48 1.35 -17.36
C TRP A 238 -11.01 1.51 -18.79
N LYS A 239 -10.41 2.41 -19.61
CA LYS A 239 -10.78 2.57 -21.03
C LYS A 239 -10.35 1.36 -21.85
N ILE A 240 -9.20 0.76 -21.51
CA ILE A 240 -8.71 -0.47 -22.15
C ILE A 240 -9.69 -1.60 -21.85
N VAL A 241 -10.03 -1.82 -20.57
CA VAL A 241 -10.99 -2.85 -20.15
C VAL A 241 -12.36 -2.63 -20.80
N ARG A 242 -12.85 -1.38 -20.83
CA ARG A 242 -14.12 -1.03 -21.46
C ARG A 242 -14.12 -1.27 -22.97
N ALA A 243 -13.02 -0.97 -23.65
CA ALA A 243 -12.88 -1.24 -25.09
C ALA A 243 -12.84 -2.75 -25.39
N LEU A 244 -12.13 -3.54 -24.57
CA LEU A 244 -12.12 -5.00 -24.69
C LEU A 244 -13.53 -5.58 -24.52
N SER A 245 -14.29 -5.08 -23.54
CA SER A 245 -15.68 -5.49 -23.33
C SER A 245 -16.58 -5.16 -24.53
N GLU A 246 -16.34 -4.06 -25.23
CA GLU A 246 -17.10 -3.71 -26.44
C GLU A 246 -16.80 -4.64 -27.61
N MET A 247 -15.51 -4.92 -27.83
CA MET A 247 -15.06 -5.78 -28.91
C MET A 247 -15.58 -7.21 -28.74
N GLN A 248 -15.64 -7.70 -27.50
CA GLN A 248 -16.22 -9.01 -27.21
C GLN A 248 -17.70 -9.09 -27.63
N ASN A 249 -18.50 -8.04 -27.35
CA ASN A 249 -19.91 -8.03 -27.71
C ASN A 249 -20.17 -7.95 -29.22
N ASN A 250 -19.21 -7.47 -30.01
CA ASN A 250 -19.33 -7.36 -31.47
C ASN A 250 -18.83 -8.61 -32.20
N LEU A 251 -18.31 -9.62 -31.48
CA LEU A 251 -17.76 -10.87 -32.02
C LEU A 251 -18.72 -12.07 -31.85
N ILE A 252 -19.94 -11.85 -31.37
CA ILE A 252 -21.02 -12.84 -31.19
C ILE A 252 -22.22 -12.37 -32.00
#